data_AF-N8XZ38-F1
#
_entry.id   AF-N8XZ38-F1
#
_cell.length_a   1.000
_cell.length_b   1.000
_cell.length_c   1.000
_cell.angle_alpha   90.00
_cell.angle_beta   90.00
_cell.angle_gamma   90.00
#
_symmetry.space_group_name_H-M   'P 1'
#
loop_
_entity.id
_entity.type
_entity.pdbx_description
1 polymer ?
#
loop_
_entity_poly.entity_id
_entity_poly.type
_entity_poly.pdbx_seq_one_letter_code
_entity_poly.pdbx_strand_id
1 'polypeptide(L)'
;MTFKPLALACFAALALTACSTPSSKQDTPKNAMVFAEPELTPPFYALNPFNYNEPPPFEVHLQKAAAAPVTKMVVNRADNPSEKITLDVNRLIIPTVNSNTRSMRYATLAGPNEIDITEIDDFLQLVEGKARHYPPRFSDRQERRGFELKLKRVTQELDTLAANNNASFDILMRAFKASVMARNLDLGSVYTTKSLAYAQRILKLNQDDAEANFWFGFGLSEGGGQREAIPYLEKAMKAGVQEAYLSAANNYIAMENKKNAVQVLKNYKVKYPQEAQVADQLIQEIEKQGRWNVWQVLTPKN
;
A
#
# COMPACT_ATOMS: atom_id res chain seq x y z
N MET A 1 -5.21 -10.32 22.84
CA MET A 1 -5.04 -9.18 23.76
C MET A 1 -4.90 -7.92 22.93
N THR A 2 -5.48 -6.84 23.45
CA THR A 2 -5.76 -5.54 22.81
C THR A 2 -4.51 -4.85 22.26
N PHE A 3 -4.46 -4.65 20.95
CA PHE A 3 -3.55 -3.69 20.32
C PHE A 3 -3.97 -2.28 20.76
N LYS A 4 -3.01 -1.51 21.29
CA LYS A 4 -3.23 -0.12 21.70
C LYS A 4 -3.69 0.69 20.47
N PRO A 5 -4.82 1.42 20.51
CA PRO A 5 -5.09 2.45 19.52
C PRO A 5 -4.34 3.69 19.98
N LEU A 6 -3.30 4.09 19.24
CA LEU A 6 -2.64 5.37 19.48
C LEU A 6 -2.25 5.99 18.15
N ALA A 7 -3.26 6.60 17.52
CA ALA A 7 -3.08 7.75 16.66
C ALA A 7 -4.43 8.48 16.61
N LEU A 8 -4.56 9.52 17.45
CA LEU A 8 -5.53 10.58 17.22
C LEU A 8 -5.11 11.30 15.93
N ALA A 9 -5.67 10.91 14.79
CA ALA A 9 -5.74 11.77 13.63
C ALA A 9 -7.04 12.55 13.75
N CYS A 10 -6.95 13.81 14.20
CA CYS A 10 -8.05 14.75 14.14
C CYS A 10 -8.42 14.96 12.67
N PHE A 11 -9.46 14.29 12.19
CA PHE A 11 -10.14 14.68 10.96
C PHE A 11 -10.79 16.05 11.19
N ALA A 12 -10.13 17.11 10.72
CA ALA A 12 -10.77 18.40 10.53
C ALA A 12 -11.77 18.25 9.37
N ALA A 13 -13.02 17.94 9.71
CA ALA A 13 -14.13 18.02 8.78
C ALA A 13 -14.33 19.49 8.38
N LEU A 14 -13.89 19.84 7.16
CA LEU A 14 -14.29 21.08 6.52
C LEU A 14 -15.78 20.98 6.19
N ALA A 15 -16.60 21.60 7.03
CA ALA A 15 -18.01 21.81 6.75
C ALA A 15 -18.14 22.76 5.55
N LEU A 16 -18.48 22.21 4.38
CA LEU A 16 -18.99 23.01 3.26
C LEU A 16 -20.38 23.50 3.64
N THR A 17 -20.49 24.79 3.91
CA THR A 17 -21.77 25.51 3.99
C THR A 17 -22.44 25.49 2.62
N ALA A 18 -23.40 24.60 2.43
CA ALA A 18 -24.29 24.64 1.28
C ALA A 18 -25.33 25.75 1.48
N CYS A 19 -25.34 26.72 0.57
CA CYS A 19 -26.39 27.73 0.47
C CYS A 19 -27.75 27.05 0.24
N SER A 20 -28.71 27.35 1.11
CA SER A 20 -30.09 26.90 1.02
C SER A 20 -30.83 27.55 -0.16
N THR A 21 -31.32 26.75 -1.09
CA THR A 21 -32.46 27.10 -1.96
C THR A 21 -33.73 26.39 -1.46
N PRO A 22 -34.93 27.00 -1.58
CA PRO A 22 -36.13 26.45 -0.98
C PRO A 22 -36.61 25.20 -1.72
N SER A 23 -37.13 24.25 -0.93
CA SER A 23 -37.49 22.91 -1.35
C SER A 23 -38.68 22.86 -2.32
N SER A 24 -38.49 22.20 -3.45
CA SER A 24 -39.59 21.46 -4.10
C SER A 24 -39.67 20.09 -3.44
N LYS A 25 -40.80 19.77 -2.79
CA LYS A 25 -41.10 18.42 -2.33
C LYS A 25 -41.10 17.46 -3.53
N GLN A 26 -40.04 16.69 -3.68
CA GLN A 26 -40.09 15.42 -4.41
C GLN A 26 -40.29 14.32 -3.36
N ASP A 27 -41.40 13.59 -3.50
CA ASP A 27 -41.68 12.39 -2.72
C ASP A 27 -40.57 11.36 -2.96
N THR A 28 -39.65 11.22 -2.02
CA THR A 28 -38.71 10.10 -2.00
C THR A 28 -39.50 8.82 -1.75
N PRO A 29 -39.41 7.80 -2.62
CA PRO A 29 -40.11 6.54 -2.38
C PRO A 29 -39.64 5.95 -1.04
N LYS A 30 -40.60 5.54 -0.19
CA LYS A 30 -40.40 5.04 1.19
C LYS A 30 -39.49 3.80 1.34
N ASN A 31 -38.86 3.35 0.27
CA ASN A 31 -37.95 2.19 0.22
C ASN A 31 -36.68 2.48 -0.63
N ALA A 32 -36.19 3.72 -0.67
CA ALA A 32 -34.86 3.97 -1.23
C ALA A 32 -33.81 3.38 -0.27
N MET A 33 -33.23 2.23 -0.63
CA MET A 33 -32.02 1.73 0.05
C MET A 33 -30.92 2.77 -0.14
N VAL A 34 -30.64 3.55 0.90
CA VAL A 34 -29.47 4.43 0.92
C VAL A 34 -28.25 3.52 1.07
N PHE A 35 -27.53 3.30 -0.03
CA PHE A 35 -26.23 2.64 0.00
C PHE A 35 -25.22 3.61 0.62
N ALA A 36 -25.05 3.54 1.94
CA ALA A 36 -23.92 4.19 2.60
C ALA A 36 -22.69 3.30 2.40
N GLU A 37 -21.58 3.87 1.91
CA GLU A 37 -20.31 3.15 1.91
C GLU A 37 -19.97 2.78 3.37
N PRO A 38 -19.64 1.50 3.65
CA PRO A 38 -19.27 1.11 5.00
C PRO A 38 -18.04 1.87 5.46
N GLU A 39 -17.99 2.25 6.73
CA GLU A 39 -16.80 2.88 7.30
C GLU A 39 -15.58 1.95 7.15
N LEU A 40 -14.46 2.53 6.72
CA LEU A 40 -13.22 1.79 6.56
C LEU A 40 -12.66 1.42 7.92
N THR A 41 -12.31 0.15 8.09
CA THR A 41 -11.70 -0.32 9.34
C THR A 41 -10.22 0.06 9.37
N PRO A 42 -9.58 0.20 10.56
CA PRO A 42 -8.17 0.57 10.65
C PRO A 42 -7.23 -0.41 9.93
N PRO A 43 -6.09 0.05 9.37
CA PRO A 43 -5.12 -0.84 8.75
C PRO A 43 -4.59 -1.87 9.77
N PHE A 44 -4.36 -3.09 9.31
CA PHE A 44 -3.74 -4.15 10.11
C PHE A 44 -2.21 -4.02 10.11
N TYR A 45 -1.62 -3.68 8.96
CA TYR A 45 -0.18 -3.47 8.82
C TYR A 45 0.18 -1.99 9.03
N ALA A 46 1.35 -1.74 9.60
CA ALA A 46 1.92 -0.39 9.64
C ALA A 46 2.12 0.11 8.20
N LEU A 47 1.66 1.34 7.91
CA LEU A 47 1.64 1.84 6.54
C LEU A 47 3.05 2.22 6.04
N ASN A 48 4.02 2.42 6.93
CA ASN A 48 5.43 2.66 6.60
C ASN A 48 6.31 1.44 6.94
N PRO A 49 6.71 0.60 5.95
CA PRO A 49 7.55 -0.57 6.22
C PRO A 49 9.02 -0.24 6.57
N PHE A 50 9.46 1.02 6.38
CA PHE A 50 10.82 1.45 6.71
C PHE A 50 10.95 1.85 8.18
N ASN A 51 9.91 2.50 8.74
CA ASN A 51 9.86 2.88 10.15
C ASN A 51 8.40 2.95 10.61
N TYR A 52 8.00 2.07 11.52
CA TYR A 52 6.62 2.00 12.02
C TYR A 52 6.16 3.23 12.81
N ASN A 53 7.08 4.09 13.24
CA ASN A 53 6.77 5.31 13.98
C ASN A 53 6.73 6.57 13.10
N GLU A 54 6.95 6.43 11.79
CA GLU A 54 6.94 7.55 10.85
C GLU A 54 5.74 7.45 9.89
N PRO A 55 5.23 8.61 9.42
CA PRO A 55 4.20 8.60 8.39
C PRO A 55 4.70 7.90 7.12
N PRO A 56 3.83 7.23 6.37
CA PRO A 56 4.18 6.62 5.10
C PRO A 56 4.58 7.68 4.06
N PRO A 57 5.39 7.31 3.06
CA PRO A 57 5.86 8.25 2.04
C PRO A 57 4.74 9.04 1.35
N PHE A 58 3.58 8.43 1.10
CA PHE A 58 2.44 9.10 0.49
C PHE A 58 1.93 10.29 1.33
N GLU A 59 1.72 10.09 2.64
CA GLU A 59 1.28 11.16 3.54
C GLU A 59 2.31 12.30 3.62
N VAL A 60 3.61 11.96 3.63
CA VAL A 60 4.69 12.96 3.55
C VAL A 60 4.60 13.76 2.24
N HIS A 61 4.30 13.10 1.12
CA HIS A 61 4.14 13.78 -0.16
C HIS A 61 2.85 14.62 -0.23
N LEU A 62 1.75 14.22 0.41
CA LEU A 62 0.54 15.04 0.55
C LEU A 62 0.83 16.33 1.33
N GLN A 63 1.54 16.22 2.46
CA GLN A 63 1.92 17.39 3.27
C GLN A 63 2.81 18.35 2.46
N LYS A 64 3.80 17.82 1.73
CA LYS A 64 4.66 18.60 0.86
C LYS A 64 3.89 19.25 -0.30
N ALA A 65 2.93 18.55 -0.91
CA ALA A 65 2.08 19.10 -1.97
C ALA A 65 1.23 20.27 -1.46
N ALA A 66 0.64 20.13 -0.27
CA ALA A 66 -0.15 21.18 0.38
C ALA A 66 0.69 22.40 0.79
N ALA A 67 1.96 22.20 1.16
CA ALA A 67 2.88 23.27 1.51
C ALA A 67 3.55 23.94 0.30
N ALA A 68 3.56 23.28 -0.86
CA ALA A 68 4.18 23.82 -2.07
C ALA A 68 3.34 24.96 -2.68
N PRO A 69 3.98 25.96 -3.32
CA PRO A 69 3.27 26.98 -4.08
C PRO A 69 2.33 26.36 -5.12
N VAL A 70 1.12 26.91 -5.24
CA VAL A 70 0.13 26.44 -6.21
C VAL A 70 -0.02 27.46 -7.33
N THR A 71 0.22 27.03 -8.56
CA THR A 71 -0.18 27.79 -9.75
C THR A 71 -1.63 27.46 -10.08
N LYS A 72 -2.53 28.40 -9.77
CA LYS A 72 -3.96 28.26 -10.10
C LYS A 72 -4.17 28.19 -11.60
N MET A 73 -5.00 27.25 -12.05
CA MET A 73 -5.36 27.09 -13.45
C MET A 73 -6.87 27.10 -13.60
N VAL A 74 -7.38 27.75 -14.65
CA VAL A 74 -8.80 27.70 -15.01
C VAL A 74 -8.91 26.89 -16.30
N VAL A 75 -9.60 25.75 -16.23
CA VAL A 75 -9.77 24.83 -17.35
C VAL A 75 -11.25 24.57 -17.60
N ASN A 76 -11.59 24.13 -18.81
CA ASN A 76 -12.94 23.64 -19.08
C ASN A 76 -13.12 22.28 -18.41
N ARG A 77 -14.32 22.01 -17.87
CA ARG A 77 -14.60 20.71 -17.28
C ARG A 77 -14.59 19.62 -18.35
N ALA A 78 -14.11 18.43 -17.99
CA ALA A 78 -14.05 17.29 -18.90
C ALA A 78 -15.45 16.72 -19.21
N ASP A 79 -16.37 16.77 -18.24
CA ASP A 79 -17.76 16.32 -18.37
C ASP A 79 -18.68 17.35 -19.04
N ASN A 80 -18.40 18.65 -18.86
CA ASN A 80 -19.08 19.74 -19.55
C ASN A 80 -18.09 20.82 -20.03
N PRO A 81 -17.62 20.77 -21.29
CA PRO A 81 -16.64 21.72 -21.80
C PRO A 81 -17.10 23.19 -21.85
N SER A 82 -18.39 23.46 -21.65
CA SER A 82 -18.95 24.82 -21.60
C SER A 82 -18.79 25.47 -20.22
N GLU A 83 -18.48 24.68 -19.19
CA GLU A 83 -18.25 25.13 -17.82
C GLU A 83 -16.76 25.15 -17.50
N LYS A 84 -16.34 26.10 -16.65
CA LYS A 84 -14.97 26.21 -16.17
C LYS A 84 -14.84 25.72 -14.74
N ILE A 85 -13.69 25.11 -14.43
CA ILE A 85 -13.28 24.75 -13.08
C ILE A 85 -11.92 25.40 -12.78
N THR A 86 -11.75 25.83 -11.53
CA THR A 86 -10.46 26.30 -11.04
C THR A 86 -9.74 25.14 -10.36
N LEU A 87 -8.55 24.83 -10.83
CA LEU A 87 -7.62 23.90 -10.19
C LEU A 87 -6.68 24.71 -9.31
N ASP A 88 -6.76 24.52 -8.00
CA ASP A 88 -6.01 25.27 -7.00
C ASP A 88 -5.44 24.38 -5.87
N VAL A 89 -5.35 23.07 -6.13
CA VAL A 89 -4.72 22.10 -5.23
C VAL A 89 -3.63 21.34 -5.99
N ASN A 90 -2.44 21.30 -5.40
CA ASN A 90 -1.34 20.50 -5.92
C ASN A 90 -1.66 19.01 -5.78
N ARG A 91 -1.47 18.29 -6.88
CA ARG A 91 -1.55 16.85 -7.00
C ARG A 91 -0.15 16.24 -7.10
N LEU A 92 -0.07 14.93 -6.88
CA LEU A 92 1.17 14.19 -6.92
C LEU A 92 1.37 13.66 -8.34
N ILE A 93 2.27 14.32 -9.09
CA ILE A 93 2.49 14.03 -10.51
C ILE A 93 3.79 13.26 -10.69
N ILE A 94 3.73 12.16 -11.46
CA ILE A 94 4.90 11.34 -11.83
C ILE A 94 5.02 11.19 -13.35
N PRO A 95 6.23 10.97 -13.90
CA PRO A 95 6.39 10.57 -15.29
C PRO A 95 5.85 9.16 -15.51
N THR A 96 5.20 8.92 -16.64
CA THR A 96 4.72 7.57 -17.02
C THR A 96 5.77 6.76 -17.76
N VAL A 97 6.74 7.42 -18.41
CA VAL A 97 7.79 6.80 -19.23
C VAL A 97 9.15 7.47 -19.02
N ASN A 98 10.22 6.81 -19.46
CA ASN A 98 11.59 7.34 -19.55
C ASN A 98 12.19 7.87 -18.22
N SER A 99 11.74 7.35 -17.08
CA SER A 99 12.38 7.60 -15.78
C SER A 99 12.78 6.29 -15.12
N ASN A 100 14.07 6.11 -14.84
CA ASN A 100 14.61 4.93 -14.16
C ASN A 100 14.76 5.11 -12.64
N THR A 101 14.48 6.32 -12.13
CA THR A 101 14.47 6.65 -10.71
C THR A 101 13.08 7.10 -10.27
N ARG A 102 12.87 7.16 -8.95
CA ARG A 102 11.69 7.78 -8.36
C ARG A 102 11.69 9.27 -8.66
N SER A 103 10.57 9.78 -9.16
CA SER A 103 10.40 11.19 -9.51
C SER A 103 8.99 11.63 -9.21
N MET A 104 8.84 12.70 -8.43
CA MET A 104 7.55 13.29 -8.11
C MET A 104 7.64 14.81 -8.14
N ARG A 105 6.63 15.44 -8.75
CA ARG A 105 6.43 16.89 -8.68
C ARG A 105 5.02 17.22 -8.21
N TYR A 106 4.84 18.43 -7.71
CA TYR A 106 3.56 18.93 -7.22
C TYR A 106 2.99 19.94 -8.20
N ALA A 107 1.80 19.67 -8.74
CA ALA A 107 1.10 20.61 -9.61
C ALA A 107 -0.39 20.32 -9.69
N THR A 108 -1.14 21.30 -10.13
CA THR A 108 -2.60 21.23 -10.31
C THR A 108 -3.04 20.34 -11.48
N LEU A 109 -2.14 20.04 -12.43
CA LEU A 109 -2.43 19.22 -13.60
C LEU A 109 -1.19 18.45 -14.09
N ALA A 110 -1.41 17.21 -14.54
CA ALA A 110 -0.40 16.41 -15.23
C ALA A 110 -0.15 16.92 -16.65
N GLY A 111 1.10 16.89 -17.11
CA GLY A 111 1.48 17.19 -18.49
C GLY A 111 1.48 15.94 -19.39
N PRO A 112 1.93 16.09 -20.65
CA PRO A 112 2.17 14.95 -21.53
C PRO A 112 3.17 13.96 -20.91
N ASN A 113 2.89 12.67 -21.01
CA ASN A 113 3.70 11.60 -20.40
C ASN A 113 3.83 11.68 -18.88
N GLU A 114 2.85 12.29 -18.22
CA GLU A 114 2.74 12.32 -16.77
C GLU A 114 1.33 11.89 -16.34
N ILE A 115 1.19 11.53 -15.08
CA ILE A 115 -0.08 11.14 -14.48
C ILE A 115 -0.18 11.69 -13.06
N ASP A 116 -1.40 12.08 -12.67
CA ASP A 116 -1.75 12.31 -11.27
C ASP A 116 -2.00 10.96 -10.58
N ILE A 117 -1.16 10.60 -9.62
CA ILE A 117 -1.30 9.36 -8.85
C ILE A 117 -1.97 9.57 -7.47
N THR A 118 -2.47 10.76 -7.16
CA THR A 118 -2.98 11.09 -5.82
C THR A 118 -4.04 10.09 -5.35
N GLU A 119 -5.04 9.79 -6.19
CA GLU A 119 -6.11 8.85 -5.84
C GLU A 119 -5.67 7.38 -5.93
N ILE A 120 -4.71 7.08 -6.82
CA ILE A 120 -4.12 5.75 -6.95
C ILE A 120 -3.36 5.41 -5.66
N ASP A 121 -2.47 6.31 -5.21
CA ASP A 121 -1.63 6.07 -4.04
C ASP A 121 -2.43 6.10 -2.74
N ASP A 122 -3.44 6.97 -2.63
CA ASP A 122 -4.40 6.94 -1.52
C ASP A 122 -5.04 5.55 -1.39
N PHE A 123 -5.57 5.04 -2.50
CA PHE A 123 -6.16 3.70 -2.51
C PHE A 123 -5.14 2.59 -2.25
N LEU A 124 -3.95 2.65 -2.89
CA LEU A 124 -2.91 1.64 -2.70
C LEU A 124 -2.47 1.58 -1.24
N GLN A 125 -2.29 2.72 -0.57
CA GLN A 125 -1.95 2.74 0.85
C GLN A 125 -3.05 2.08 1.71
N LEU A 126 -4.33 2.35 1.43
CA LEU A 126 -5.44 1.72 2.15
C LEU A 126 -5.41 0.20 1.97
N VAL A 127 -5.26 -0.31 0.74
CA VAL A 127 -5.25 -1.75 0.50
C VAL A 127 -3.99 -2.42 1.03
N GLU A 128 -2.83 -1.72 1.04
CA GLU A 128 -1.61 -2.21 1.68
C GLU A 128 -1.84 -2.50 3.16
N GLY A 129 -2.53 -1.60 3.87
CA GLY A 129 -2.88 -1.79 5.28
C GLY A 129 -3.69 -3.06 5.54
N LYS A 130 -4.31 -3.66 4.53
CA LYS A 130 -5.17 -4.86 4.65
C LYS A 130 -4.59 -6.11 4.01
N ALA A 131 -3.85 -5.96 2.92
CA ALA A 131 -3.50 -7.04 2.00
C ALA A 131 -2.03 -7.06 1.58
N ARG A 132 -1.14 -6.28 2.22
CA ARG A 132 0.30 -6.34 1.95
C ARG A 132 0.87 -7.75 2.10
N HIS A 133 0.55 -8.42 3.21
CA HIS A 133 0.96 -9.80 3.47
C HIS A 133 -0.23 -10.77 3.46
N TYR A 134 0.03 -12.03 3.09
CA TYR A 134 -0.93 -13.12 3.20
C TYR A 134 -0.91 -13.77 4.61
N PRO A 135 -2.08 -14.06 5.22
CA PRO A 135 -3.44 -13.83 4.68
C PRO A 135 -3.91 -12.38 4.86
N PRO A 136 -4.70 -11.84 3.91
CA PRO A 136 -5.26 -10.50 4.03
C PRO A 136 -6.26 -10.40 5.20
N ARG A 137 -6.40 -9.21 5.77
CA ARG A 137 -7.20 -8.96 6.97
C ARG A 137 -8.31 -7.95 6.69
N PHE A 138 -9.55 -8.43 6.72
CA PHE A 138 -10.75 -7.63 6.66
C PHE A 138 -11.70 -8.09 7.75
N SER A 139 -12.24 -7.15 8.51
CA SER A 139 -13.29 -7.42 9.50
C SER A 139 -14.69 -7.38 8.89
N ASP A 140 -14.84 -6.70 7.75
CA ASP A 140 -16.11 -6.62 7.03
C ASP A 140 -15.99 -7.18 5.60
N ARG A 141 -17.01 -7.95 5.20
CA ARG A 141 -17.04 -8.61 3.88
C ARG A 141 -17.36 -7.62 2.75
N GLN A 142 -18.17 -6.59 3.02
CA GLN A 142 -18.51 -5.58 2.02
C GLN A 142 -17.32 -4.66 1.76
N GLU A 143 -16.59 -4.26 2.81
CA GLU A 143 -15.30 -3.56 2.73
C GLU A 143 -14.34 -4.36 1.84
N ARG A 144 -14.12 -5.65 2.16
CA ARG A 144 -13.27 -6.51 1.31
C ARG A 144 -13.72 -6.46 -0.14
N ARG A 145 -15.03 -6.63 -0.40
CA ARG A 145 -15.56 -6.63 -1.77
C ARG A 145 -15.33 -5.30 -2.50
N GLY A 146 -15.47 -4.17 -1.80
CA GLY A 146 -15.17 -2.83 -2.33
C GLY A 146 -13.70 -2.71 -2.74
N PHE A 147 -12.78 -3.17 -1.88
CA PHE A 147 -11.35 -3.17 -2.15
C PHE A 147 -10.99 -4.05 -3.34
N GLU A 148 -11.56 -5.25 -3.43
CA GLU A 148 -11.36 -6.15 -4.58
C GLU A 148 -11.78 -5.49 -5.91
N LEU A 149 -12.94 -4.81 -5.93
CA LEU A 149 -13.46 -4.14 -7.13
C LEU A 149 -12.63 -2.91 -7.51
N LYS A 150 -12.22 -2.09 -6.54
CA LYS A 150 -11.38 -0.91 -6.79
C LYS A 150 -9.96 -1.32 -7.20
N LEU A 151 -9.39 -2.36 -6.58
CA LEU A 151 -8.06 -2.88 -6.93
C LEU A 151 -8.00 -3.46 -8.34
N LYS A 152 -9.06 -4.13 -8.82
CA LYS A 152 -9.12 -4.57 -10.23
C LYS A 152 -9.05 -3.40 -11.20
N ARG A 153 -9.78 -2.31 -10.92
CA ARG A 153 -9.77 -1.09 -11.75
C ARG A 153 -8.41 -0.42 -11.74
N VAL A 154 -7.85 -0.18 -10.56
CA VAL A 154 -6.51 0.43 -10.41
C VAL A 154 -5.43 -0.42 -11.05
N THR A 155 -5.49 -1.75 -10.90
CA THR A 155 -4.52 -2.64 -11.55
C THR A 155 -4.63 -2.60 -13.08
N GLN A 156 -5.84 -2.53 -13.63
CA GLN A 156 -6.03 -2.42 -15.09
C GLN A 156 -5.46 -1.10 -15.64
N GLU A 157 -5.64 0.01 -14.92
CA GLU A 157 -5.06 1.30 -15.29
C GLU A 157 -3.53 1.24 -15.25
N LEU A 158 -2.96 0.76 -14.14
CA LEU A 158 -1.51 0.61 -13.98
C LEU A 158 -0.90 -0.36 -14.99
N ASP A 159 -1.60 -1.45 -15.33
CA ASP A 159 -1.17 -2.40 -16.37
C ASP A 159 -1.07 -1.74 -17.74
N THR A 160 -2.00 -0.83 -18.06
CA THR A 160 -1.98 -0.10 -19.34
C THR A 160 -0.74 0.79 -19.44
N LEU A 161 -0.39 1.47 -18.35
CA LEU A 161 0.81 2.32 -18.28
C LEU A 161 2.09 1.46 -18.28
N ALA A 162 2.10 0.39 -17.49
CA ALA A 162 3.22 -0.52 -17.35
C ALA A 162 3.47 -1.33 -18.63
N ALA A 163 2.48 -1.55 -19.50
CA ALA A 163 2.66 -2.25 -20.78
C ALA A 163 3.65 -1.54 -21.72
N ASN A 164 3.90 -0.25 -21.52
CA ASN A 164 4.90 0.46 -22.30
C ASN A 164 6.31 -0.06 -22.01
N ASN A 165 7.12 -0.34 -23.05
CA ASN A 165 8.49 -0.84 -22.92
C ASN A 165 9.40 0.09 -22.11
N ASN A 166 9.18 1.41 -22.20
CA ASN A 166 9.93 2.41 -21.45
C ASN A 166 9.15 2.99 -20.25
N ALA A 167 8.15 2.26 -19.73
CA ALA A 167 7.41 2.65 -18.53
C ALA A 167 8.38 3.06 -17.40
N SER A 168 8.02 4.12 -16.68
CA SER A 168 8.85 4.64 -15.60
C SER A 168 8.97 3.66 -14.43
N PHE A 169 10.03 3.81 -13.65
CA PHE A 169 10.25 3.08 -12.42
C PHE A 169 9.06 3.19 -11.46
N ASP A 170 8.50 4.40 -11.30
CA ASP A 170 7.35 4.67 -10.43
C ASP A 170 6.07 3.94 -10.86
N ILE A 171 5.81 3.88 -12.17
CA ILE A 171 4.67 3.12 -12.72
C ILE A 171 4.86 1.63 -12.48
N LEU A 172 6.05 1.11 -12.77
CA LEU A 172 6.35 -0.31 -12.57
C LEU A 172 6.21 -0.69 -11.10
N MET A 173 6.71 0.13 -10.17
CA MET A 173 6.60 -0.13 -8.74
C MET A 173 5.14 -0.19 -8.28
N ARG A 174 4.29 0.74 -8.73
CA ARG A 174 2.85 0.74 -8.39
C ARG A 174 2.13 -0.48 -8.98
N ALA A 175 2.37 -0.80 -10.26
CA ALA A 175 1.78 -1.96 -10.92
C ALA A 175 2.21 -3.28 -10.24
N PHE A 176 3.47 -3.35 -9.81
CA PHE A 176 4.02 -4.47 -9.05
C PHE A 176 3.31 -4.64 -7.70
N LYS A 177 3.24 -3.59 -6.88
CA LYS A 177 2.56 -3.60 -5.57
C LYS A 177 1.08 -3.97 -5.70
N ALA A 178 0.38 -3.34 -6.64
CA ALA A 178 -1.03 -3.63 -6.92
C ALA A 178 -1.25 -5.11 -7.29
N SER A 179 -0.36 -5.67 -8.12
CA SER A 179 -0.43 -7.09 -8.52
C SER A 179 -0.16 -8.03 -7.34
N VAL A 180 0.80 -7.72 -6.46
CA VAL A 180 1.05 -8.52 -5.24
C VAL A 180 -0.17 -8.52 -4.33
N MET A 181 -0.79 -7.36 -4.09
CA MET A 181 -2.00 -7.26 -3.26
C MET A 181 -3.20 -7.95 -3.90
N ALA A 182 -3.34 -7.88 -5.23
CA ALA A 182 -4.40 -8.57 -5.97
C ALA A 182 -4.24 -10.09 -5.91
N ARG A 183 -3.00 -10.59 -5.95
CA ARG A 183 -2.69 -12.00 -5.69
C ARG A 183 -3.07 -12.39 -4.26
N ASN A 184 -2.68 -11.60 -3.26
CA ASN A 184 -2.97 -11.90 -1.86
C ASN A 184 -4.47 -11.86 -1.55
N LEU A 185 -5.27 -11.14 -2.33
CA LEU A 185 -6.73 -11.10 -2.28
C LEU A 185 -7.41 -12.21 -3.11
N ASP A 186 -6.65 -13.14 -3.68
CA ASP A 186 -7.15 -14.25 -4.50
C ASP A 186 -7.90 -13.79 -5.76
N LEU A 187 -7.51 -12.66 -6.36
CA LEU A 187 -8.21 -12.08 -7.52
C LEU A 187 -7.94 -12.78 -8.86
N GLY A 188 -7.02 -13.75 -8.87
CA GLY A 188 -6.67 -14.58 -10.03
C GLY A 188 -5.16 -14.81 -10.18
N SER A 189 -4.79 -15.95 -10.76
CA SER A 189 -3.37 -16.33 -10.94
C SER A 189 -2.58 -15.38 -11.86
N VAL A 190 -3.26 -14.63 -12.73
CA VAL A 190 -2.63 -13.65 -13.63
C VAL A 190 -1.81 -12.60 -12.89
N TYR A 191 -2.21 -12.25 -11.66
CA TYR A 191 -1.51 -11.25 -10.86
C TYR A 191 -0.15 -11.76 -10.34
N THR A 192 0.01 -13.07 -10.17
CA THR A 192 1.32 -13.68 -9.90
C THR A 192 2.27 -13.47 -11.08
N THR A 193 1.82 -13.75 -12.31
CA THR A 193 2.66 -13.56 -13.50
C THR A 193 2.99 -12.10 -13.75
N LYS A 194 2.01 -11.19 -13.59
CA LYS A 194 2.21 -9.74 -13.74
C LYS A 194 3.19 -9.19 -12.72
N SER A 195 3.03 -9.54 -11.44
CA SER A 195 3.95 -9.07 -10.38
C SER A 195 5.39 -9.51 -10.64
N LEU A 196 5.61 -10.76 -11.06
CA LEU A 196 6.95 -11.24 -11.45
C LEU A 196 7.52 -10.48 -12.65
N ALA A 197 6.72 -10.24 -13.69
CA ALA A 197 7.15 -9.49 -14.88
C ALA A 197 7.55 -8.04 -14.54
N TYR A 198 6.77 -7.37 -13.69
CA TYR A 198 7.09 -6.01 -13.24
C TYR A 198 8.32 -5.99 -12.35
N ALA A 199 8.45 -6.90 -11.39
CA ALA A 199 9.64 -7.01 -10.54
C ALA A 199 10.93 -7.21 -11.35
N GLN A 200 10.92 -8.07 -12.36
CA GLN A 200 12.08 -8.26 -13.24
C GLN A 200 12.48 -6.98 -13.98
N ARG A 201 11.52 -6.16 -14.39
CA ARG A 201 11.78 -4.87 -15.05
C ARG A 201 12.31 -3.83 -14.07
N ILE A 202 11.74 -3.77 -12.87
CA ILE A 202 12.22 -2.90 -11.78
C ILE A 202 13.68 -3.22 -11.45
N LEU A 203 14.03 -4.50 -11.27
CA LEU A 203 15.40 -4.92 -10.94
C LEU A 203 16.40 -4.63 -12.06
N LYS A 204 15.97 -4.62 -13.33
CA LYS A 204 16.80 -4.17 -14.46
C LYS A 204 17.09 -2.67 -14.44
N LEU A 205 16.14 -1.86 -13.93
CA LEU A 205 16.31 -0.41 -13.81
C LEU A 205 17.13 -0.04 -12.57
N ASN A 206 16.81 -0.67 -11.43
CA ASN A 206 17.50 -0.46 -10.16
C ASN A 206 17.43 -1.74 -9.30
N GLN A 207 18.52 -2.49 -9.27
CA GLN A 207 18.65 -3.73 -8.50
C GLN A 207 18.81 -3.53 -6.98
N ASP A 208 19.05 -2.30 -6.54
CA ASP A 208 19.37 -1.96 -5.14
C ASP A 208 18.31 -1.06 -4.49
N ASP A 209 17.18 -0.80 -5.17
CA ASP A 209 16.05 -0.11 -4.56
C ASP A 209 15.51 -0.91 -3.37
N ALA A 210 15.49 -0.28 -2.19
CA ALA A 210 15.18 -0.93 -0.93
C ALA A 210 13.73 -1.47 -0.89
N GLU A 211 12.77 -0.66 -1.37
CA GLU A 211 11.35 -1.03 -1.38
C GLU A 211 11.11 -2.16 -2.40
N ALA A 212 11.71 -2.08 -3.60
CA ALA A 212 11.60 -3.12 -4.61
C ALA A 212 12.14 -4.46 -4.10
N ASN A 213 13.31 -4.46 -3.47
CA ASN A 213 13.88 -5.65 -2.86
C ASN A 213 13.00 -6.21 -1.74
N PHE A 214 12.41 -5.34 -0.91
CA PHE A 214 11.47 -5.76 0.13
C PHE A 214 10.25 -6.46 -0.47
N TRP A 215 9.55 -5.78 -1.39
CA TRP A 215 8.33 -6.31 -2.01
C TRP A 215 8.58 -7.59 -2.81
N PHE A 216 9.71 -7.67 -3.52
CA PHE A 216 10.05 -8.89 -4.24
C PHE A 216 10.44 -10.03 -3.31
N GLY A 217 11.21 -9.74 -2.26
CA GLY A 217 11.60 -10.71 -1.25
C GLY A 217 10.40 -11.34 -0.55
N PHE A 218 9.50 -10.54 0.03
CA PHE A 218 8.32 -11.13 0.70
C PHE A 218 7.33 -11.72 -0.31
N GLY A 219 7.20 -11.12 -1.50
CA GLY A 219 6.36 -11.63 -2.58
C GLY A 219 6.76 -13.05 -3.01
N LEU A 220 8.06 -13.32 -3.13
CA LEU A 220 8.62 -14.65 -3.37
C LEU A 220 8.39 -15.59 -2.18
N SER A 221 8.70 -15.12 -0.96
CA SER A 221 8.56 -15.90 0.27
C SER A 221 7.14 -16.46 0.45
N GLU A 222 6.15 -15.58 0.32
CA GLU A 222 4.73 -15.92 0.47
C GLU A 222 4.17 -16.67 -0.74
N GLY A 223 4.84 -16.57 -1.89
CA GLY A 223 4.51 -17.28 -3.12
C GLY A 223 5.15 -18.67 -3.26
N GLY A 224 5.91 -19.14 -2.26
CA GLY A 224 6.56 -20.46 -2.30
C GLY A 224 8.01 -20.47 -2.79
N GLY A 225 8.59 -19.32 -3.12
CA GLY A 225 10.00 -19.16 -3.53
C GLY A 225 10.90 -18.78 -2.36
N GLN A 226 10.87 -19.54 -1.27
CA GLN A 226 11.53 -19.12 -0.02
C GLN A 226 13.07 -19.03 -0.13
N ARG A 227 13.70 -19.88 -0.96
CA ARG A 227 15.16 -19.82 -1.15
C ARG A 227 15.56 -18.60 -1.96
N GLU A 228 14.78 -18.29 -2.99
CA GLU A 228 14.96 -17.16 -3.89
C GLU A 228 14.69 -15.83 -3.19
N ALA A 229 13.81 -15.81 -2.18
CA ALA A 229 13.46 -14.63 -1.40
C ALA A 229 14.63 -14.09 -0.55
N ILE A 230 15.49 -14.96 -0.03
CA ILE A 230 16.55 -14.63 0.94
C ILE A 230 17.43 -13.45 0.48
N PRO A 231 18.06 -13.46 -0.71
CA PRO A 231 18.95 -12.36 -1.11
C PRO A 231 18.24 -11.00 -1.18
N TYR A 232 16.97 -10.97 -1.58
CA TYR A 232 16.20 -9.72 -1.67
C TYR A 232 15.80 -9.19 -0.29
N LEU A 233 15.38 -10.08 0.61
CA LEU A 233 15.08 -9.72 2.00
C LEU A 233 16.33 -9.24 2.74
N GLU A 234 17.50 -9.85 2.49
CA GLU A 234 18.78 -9.39 3.03
C GLU A 234 19.17 -8.01 2.50
N LYS A 235 19.01 -7.75 1.20
CA LYS A 235 19.24 -6.42 0.62
C LYS A 235 18.31 -5.38 1.26
N ALA A 236 17.03 -5.69 1.40
CA ALA A 236 16.05 -4.79 2.04
C ALA A 236 16.41 -4.49 3.50
N MET A 237 16.77 -5.50 4.30
CA MET A 237 17.22 -5.31 5.69
C MET A 237 18.49 -4.43 5.76
N LYS A 238 19.48 -4.68 4.89
CA LYS A 238 20.70 -3.86 4.81
C LYS A 238 20.42 -2.42 4.42
N ALA A 239 19.42 -2.20 3.56
CA ALA A 239 18.98 -0.88 3.12
C ALA A 239 18.03 -0.19 4.12
N GLY A 240 17.77 -0.80 5.29
CA GLY A 240 17.03 -0.18 6.38
C GLY A 240 15.51 -0.39 6.38
N VAL A 241 14.99 -1.33 5.58
CA VAL A 241 13.56 -1.67 5.62
C VAL A 241 13.28 -2.48 6.90
N GLN A 242 12.60 -1.85 7.87
CA GLN A 242 12.27 -2.45 9.16
C GLN A 242 11.47 -3.75 9.00
N GLU A 243 10.42 -3.72 8.18
CA GLU A 243 9.51 -4.87 7.98
C GLU A 243 10.19 -6.08 7.33
N ALA A 244 11.30 -5.87 6.61
CA ALA A 244 12.04 -6.95 5.95
C ALA A 244 12.56 -8.00 6.96
N TYR A 245 12.79 -7.61 8.22
CA TYR A 245 13.14 -8.57 9.27
C TYR A 245 11.99 -9.53 9.58
N LEU A 246 10.75 -9.02 9.66
CA LEU A 246 9.59 -9.86 9.91
C LEU A 246 9.30 -10.78 8.71
N SER A 247 9.41 -10.27 7.48
CA SER A 247 9.30 -11.09 6.27
C SER A 247 10.40 -12.15 6.18
N ALA A 248 11.64 -11.84 6.58
CA ALA A 248 12.75 -12.81 6.63
C ALA A 248 12.53 -13.88 7.70
N ALA A 249 12.04 -13.51 8.89
CA ALA A 249 11.65 -14.47 9.90
C ALA A 249 10.53 -15.39 9.40
N ASN A 250 9.50 -14.83 8.76
CA ASN A 250 8.41 -15.58 8.13
C ASN A 250 8.91 -16.57 7.06
N ASN A 251 9.85 -16.12 6.23
CA ASN A 251 10.49 -16.95 5.22
C ASN A 251 11.17 -18.18 5.83
N TYR A 252 11.92 -17.98 6.91
CA TYR A 252 12.59 -19.09 7.61
C TYR A 252 11.60 -20.02 8.33
N ILE A 253 10.48 -19.52 8.84
CA ILE A 253 9.41 -20.37 9.38
C ILE A 253 8.85 -21.29 8.29
N ALA A 254 8.57 -20.74 7.10
CA ALA A 254 8.05 -21.52 5.97
C ALA A 254 9.06 -22.57 5.45
N MET A 255 10.36 -22.36 5.66
CA MET A 255 11.42 -23.33 5.40
C MET A 255 11.66 -24.32 6.55
N GLU A 256 10.83 -24.30 7.59
CA GLU A 256 10.99 -25.06 8.84
C GLU A 256 12.30 -24.78 9.59
N ASN A 257 12.95 -23.67 9.28
CA ASN A 257 14.24 -23.27 9.86
C ASN A 257 14.03 -22.32 11.05
N LYS A 258 13.50 -22.88 12.14
CA LYS A 258 13.21 -22.14 13.38
C LYS A 258 14.42 -21.40 13.95
N LYS A 259 15.61 -22.00 13.86
CA LYS A 259 16.86 -21.39 14.36
C LYS A 259 17.14 -20.05 13.68
N ASN A 260 17.07 -20.00 12.36
CA ASN A 260 17.31 -18.76 11.62
C ASN A 260 16.16 -17.76 11.79
N ALA A 261 14.91 -18.22 11.88
CA ALA A 261 13.78 -17.33 12.17
C ALA A 261 13.97 -16.60 13.51
N VAL A 262 14.32 -17.33 14.58
CA VAL A 262 14.61 -16.74 15.89
C VAL A 262 15.82 -15.81 15.84
N GLN A 263 16.88 -16.17 15.11
CA GLN A 263 18.06 -15.31 14.99
C GLN A 263 17.73 -13.99 14.29
N VAL A 264 16.92 -14.00 13.23
CA VAL A 264 16.46 -12.77 12.56
C VAL A 264 15.65 -11.90 13.52
N LEU A 265 14.76 -12.47 14.32
CA LEU A 265 13.97 -11.73 15.32
C LEU A 265 14.83 -11.15 16.45
N LYS A 266 15.89 -11.85 16.87
CA LYS A 266 16.88 -11.29 17.81
C LYS A 266 17.60 -10.08 17.21
N ASN A 267 17.98 -10.17 15.94
CA ASN A 267 18.60 -9.04 15.23
C ASN A 267 17.61 -7.87 15.07
N TYR A 268 16.33 -8.16 14.78
CA TYR A 268 15.25 -7.19 14.71
C TYR A 268 15.11 -6.42 16.03
N LYS A 269 15.06 -7.13 17.16
CA LYS A 269 15.02 -6.55 18.50
C LYS A 269 16.20 -5.63 18.80
N VAL A 270 17.41 -6.02 18.40
CA VAL A 270 18.61 -5.18 18.60
C VAL A 270 18.55 -3.92 17.75
N LYS A 271 18.09 -4.02 16.50
CA LYS A 271 18.04 -2.90 15.57
C LYS A 271 16.88 -1.93 15.86
N TYR A 272 15.75 -2.46 16.33
CA TYR A 272 14.52 -1.71 16.64
C TYR A 272 14.07 -2.02 18.09
N PRO A 273 14.73 -1.46 19.11
CA PRO A 273 14.44 -1.76 20.52
C PRO A 273 13.00 -1.43 20.95
N GLN A 274 12.35 -0.48 20.29
CA GLN A 274 10.93 -0.17 20.51
C GLN A 274 9.99 -1.33 20.17
N GLU A 275 10.46 -2.27 19.33
CA GLU A 275 9.74 -3.47 18.92
C GLU A 275 10.15 -4.72 19.71
N ALA A 276 10.97 -4.56 20.77
CA ALA A 276 11.52 -5.67 21.54
C ALA A 276 10.44 -6.60 22.09
N GLN A 277 9.32 -6.04 22.58
CA GLN A 277 8.22 -6.83 23.12
C GLN A 277 7.57 -7.71 22.04
N VAL A 278 7.39 -7.18 20.83
CA VAL A 278 6.83 -7.92 19.68
C VAL A 278 7.79 -9.04 19.27
N ALA A 279 9.08 -8.73 19.18
CA ALA A 279 10.11 -9.72 18.85
C ALA A 279 10.17 -10.86 19.88
N ASP A 280 10.15 -10.55 21.18
CA ASP A 280 10.19 -11.55 22.24
C ASP A 280 8.95 -12.46 22.20
N GLN A 281 7.77 -11.88 21.96
CA GLN A 281 6.54 -12.64 21.79
C GLN A 281 6.62 -13.60 20.60
N LEU A 282 7.05 -13.10 19.42
CA LEU A 282 7.18 -13.92 18.22
C LEU A 282 8.18 -15.07 18.42
N ILE A 283 9.32 -14.81 19.08
CA ILE A 283 10.31 -15.84 19.42
C ILE A 283 9.67 -16.92 20.28
N GLN A 284 8.98 -16.54 21.37
CA GLN A 284 8.31 -17.50 22.26
C GLN A 284 7.29 -18.36 21.50
N GLU A 285 6.49 -17.76 20.63
CA GLU A 285 5.44 -18.44 19.89
C GLU A 285 5.99 -19.40 18.82
N ILE A 286 7.09 -19.05 18.16
CA ILE A 286 7.78 -19.94 17.21
C ILE A 286 8.40 -21.14 17.95
N GLU A 287 9.01 -20.90 19.11
CA GLU A 287 9.67 -21.95 19.88
C GLU A 287 8.69 -22.89 20.57
N LYS A 288 7.57 -22.36 21.10
CA LYS A 288 6.70 -23.11 22.03
C LYS A 288 5.28 -23.36 21.54
N GLN A 289 4.78 -22.55 20.60
CA GLN A 289 3.35 -22.57 20.22
C GLN A 289 3.11 -23.00 18.77
N GLY A 290 4.16 -23.35 18.02
CA GLY A 290 4.02 -23.82 16.64
C GLY A 290 3.51 -22.74 15.68
N ARG A 291 3.85 -21.46 15.93
CA ARG A 291 3.55 -20.37 14.99
C ARG A 291 4.13 -20.69 13.61
N TRP A 292 3.29 -20.61 12.59
CA TRP A 292 3.65 -20.92 11.20
C TRP A 292 3.71 -19.67 10.29
N ASN A 293 3.29 -18.50 10.80
CA ASN A 293 3.36 -17.23 10.09
C ASN A 293 3.46 -16.06 11.09
N VAL A 294 4.29 -15.04 10.83
CA VAL A 294 4.46 -13.89 11.75
C VAL A 294 3.24 -12.95 11.77
N TRP A 295 2.46 -12.93 10.69
CA TRP A 295 1.20 -12.20 10.51
C TRP A 295 -0.02 -12.96 11.04
N GLN A 296 0.17 -14.15 11.59
CA GLN A 296 -0.87 -14.90 12.27
C GLN A 296 -1.30 -14.18 13.55
N VAL A 297 -2.62 -14.03 13.74
CA VAL A 297 -3.20 -13.67 15.03
C VAL A 297 -3.41 -14.96 15.82
N LEU A 298 -2.70 -15.12 16.93
CA LEU A 298 -2.93 -16.20 17.87
C LEU A 298 -4.01 -15.76 18.87
N THR A 299 -5.16 -16.42 18.84
CA THR A 299 -6.14 -16.27 19.91
C THR A 299 -5.56 -16.89 21.18
N PRO A 300 -5.59 -16.21 22.34
CA PRO A 300 -5.20 -16.85 23.60
C PRO A 300 -6.02 -18.12 23.79
N LYS A 301 -5.37 -19.22 24.17
CA LYS A 301 -6.10 -20.38 24.68
C LYS A 301 -6.69 -19.97 26.02
N ASN A 302 -8.03 -19.99 26.12
CA ASN A 302 -8.74 -19.84 27.39
C ASN A 302 -8.31 -20.92 28.38
#